data_AF-A0A9N9RVM1-F1
#
_entry.id   AF-A0A9N9RVM1-F1
#
_cell.length_a   1.000
_cell.length_b   1.000
_cell.length_c   1.000
_cell.angle_alpha   90.00
_cell.angle_beta   90.00
_cell.angle_gamma   90.00
#
_symmetry.space_group_name_H-M   'P 1'
#
loop_
_entity.id
_entity.type
_entity.pdbx_description
1 polymer ?
#
loop_
_entity_poly.entity_id
_entity_poly.type
_entity_poly.pdbx_seq_one_letter_code
_entity_poly.pdbx_strand_id
1 'polypeptide(L)'
;MKLLFLVIVILCGVQYSVQEPLEGDDTSIMDCVMNAADELGLDRIQGGAEWLIELRFTVEDLVNGRRRCQEMTNDRLRDACMITWRAQVLIEAARLASDLRTITNDEDAQQFYNDFLACFGVEPSPDDPPYPPVE
;
A
#
# COMPACT_ATOMS: atom_id res chain seq x y z
N MET A 1 27.85 -31.35 33.34
CA MET A 1 27.69 -31.97 32.00
C MET A 1 26.28 -32.55 31.89
N LYS A 2 25.65 -32.32 30.73
CA LYS A 2 24.41 -32.92 30.21
C LYS A 2 23.06 -32.33 30.68
N LEU A 3 22.73 -31.19 30.06
CA LEU A 3 21.58 -31.02 29.15
C LEU A 3 20.41 -31.99 29.33
N LEU A 4 19.25 -31.46 29.73
CA LEU A 4 17.96 -31.92 29.22
C LEU A 4 17.12 -30.68 28.87
N PHE A 5 17.12 -30.39 27.57
CA PHE A 5 16.25 -29.43 26.91
C PHE A 5 14.78 -29.82 27.17
N LEU A 6 14.05 -28.96 27.86
CA LEU A 6 12.60 -29.04 27.88
C LEU A 6 12.10 -28.39 26.58
N VAL A 7 11.81 -29.24 25.60
CA VAL A 7 11.20 -28.87 24.33
C VAL A 7 9.80 -28.34 24.64
N ILE A 8 9.64 -27.02 24.61
CA ILE A 8 8.34 -26.36 24.63
C ILE A 8 7.68 -26.67 23.29
N VAL A 9 6.77 -27.62 23.31
CA VAL A 9 5.83 -27.91 22.24
C VAL A 9 4.83 -26.75 22.19
N ILE A 10 5.18 -25.70 21.44
CA ILE A 10 4.24 -24.66 21.01
C ILE A 10 3.46 -25.27 19.82
N LEU A 11 2.52 -26.16 20.14
CA LEU A 11 1.51 -26.61 19.20
C LEU A 11 0.24 -25.82 19.45
N CYS A 12 -0.26 -25.24 18.36
CA CYS A 12 -1.67 -24.95 18.13
C CYS A 12 -2.28 -23.84 18.99
N GLY A 13 -1.85 -22.60 18.71
CA GLY A 13 -2.60 -21.39 19.12
C GLY A 13 -2.71 -20.32 18.05
N VAL A 14 -2.12 -20.51 16.85
CA VAL A 14 -2.31 -19.57 15.75
C VAL A 14 -3.70 -19.82 15.16
N GLN A 15 -4.71 -19.24 15.81
CA GLN A 15 -5.94 -18.92 15.11
C GLN A 15 -5.55 -17.86 14.08
N TYR A 16 -5.16 -18.32 12.88
CA TYR A 16 -5.22 -17.49 11.70
C TYR A 16 -6.68 -17.08 11.57
N SER A 17 -6.99 -15.87 12.04
CA SER A 17 -8.14 -15.13 11.56
C SER A 17 -7.99 -15.10 10.05
N VAL A 18 -8.74 -15.96 9.36
CA VAL A 18 -9.05 -15.80 7.95
C VAL A 18 -9.78 -14.46 7.90
N GLN A 19 -9.04 -13.37 7.69
CA GLN A 19 -9.64 -12.14 7.21
C GLN A 19 -10.31 -12.53 5.89
N GLU A 20 -11.64 -12.40 5.85
CA GLU A 20 -12.40 -12.45 4.62
C GLU A 20 -11.68 -11.61 3.55
N PRO A 21 -11.66 -12.07 2.29
CA PRO A 21 -11.13 -11.23 1.23
C PRO A 21 -11.90 -9.91 1.29
N LEU A 22 -11.19 -8.82 1.52
CA LEU A 22 -11.72 -7.47 1.31
C LEU A 22 -12.14 -7.42 -0.17
N GLU A 23 -13.41 -7.74 -0.45
CA GLU A 23 -14.15 -7.32 -1.64
C GLU A 23 -14.35 -5.81 -1.51
N GLY A 24 -13.24 -5.07 -1.58
CA GLY A 24 -13.30 -3.67 -1.96
C GLY A 24 -13.50 -3.68 -3.47
N ASP A 25 -14.67 -3.22 -3.91
CA ASP A 25 -14.96 -2.95 -5.32
C ASP A 25 -13.79 -2.13 -5.89
N ASP A 26 -13.09 -2.64 -6.91
CA ASP A 26 -11.89 -2.01 -7.50
C ASP A 26 -12.15 -0.55 -7.91
N THR A 27 -13.40 -0.24 -8.26
CA THR A 27 -13.88 1.13 -8.57
C THR A 27 -13.77 2.07 -7.36
N SER A 28 -13.97 1.54 -6.15
CA SER A 28 -13.89 2.30 -4.90
C SER A 28 -12.46 2.74 -4.55
N ILE A 29 -11.44 2.01 -4.99
CA ILE A 29 -10.03 2.35 -4.71
C ILE A 29 -9.62 3.58 -5.51
N MET A 30 -9.95 3.62 -6.81
CA MET A 30 -9.67 4.77 -7.65
C MET A 30 -10.35 6.03 -7.11
N ASP A 31 -11.64 5.95 -6.79
CA ASP A 31 -12.39 7.09 -6.25
C ASP A 31 -11.81 7.55 -4.91
N CYS A 32 -11.41 6.63 -4.03
CA CYS A 32 -10.76 6.96 -2.76
C CYS A 32 -9.46 7.74 -2.97
N VAL A 33 -8.56 7.24 -3.84
CA VAL A 33 -7.26 7.88 -4.07
C VAL A 33 -7.41 9.23 -4.78
N MET A 34 -8.32 9.33 -5.74
CA MET A 34 -8.57 10.60 -6.44
C MET A 34 -9.18 11.66 -5.51
N ASN A 35 -10.06 11.26 -4.58
CA ASN A 35 -10.57 12.19 -3.56
C ASN A 35 -9.45 12.70 -2.63
N ALA A 36 -8.54 11.82 -2.20
CA ALA A 36 -7.38 12.22 -1.40
C ALA A 36 -6.48 13.21 -2.16
N ALA A 37 -6.32 13.03 -3.47
CA ALA A 37 -5.55 13.96 -4.31
C ALA A 37 -6.28 15.30 -4.55
N ASP A 38 -7.60 15.29 -4.67
CA ASP A 38 -8.41 16.50 -4.89
C ASP A 38 -8.36 17.45 -3.68
N GLU A 39 -8.24 16.91 -2.46
CA GLU A 39 -8.10 17.71 -1.22
C GLU A 39 -6.81 18.55 -1.19
N LEU A 40 -5.80 18.18 -1.98
CA LEU A 40 -4.51 18.87 -2.06
C LEU A 40 -4.55 20.16 -2.90
N GLY A 41 -5.61 20.41 -3.67
CA GLY A 41 -5.74 21.62 -4.49
C GLY A 41 -4.64 21.79 -5.56
N LEU A 42 -4.24 20.68 -6.21
CA LEU A 42 -3.12 20.65 -7.17
C LEU A 42 -3.39 21.37 -8.50
N ASP A 43 -4.64 21.80 -8.75
CA ASP A 43 -5.08 22.45 -10.00
C ASP A 43 -4.34 23.76 -10.32
N ARG A 44 -3.72 24.39 -9.30
CA ARG A 44 -3.00 25.66 -9.42
C ARG A 44 -1.50 25.53 -9.23
N ILE A 45 -1.00 24.31 -9.04
CA ILE A 45 0.39 24.03 -8.70
C ILE A 45 1.14 23.60 -9.96
N GLN A 46 2.30 24.21 -10.20
CA GLN A 46 3.17 23.82 -11.31
C GLN A 46 3.63 22.37 -11.11
N GLY A 47 3.37 21.50 -12.09
CA GLY A 47 3.63 20.06 -11.99
C GLY A 47 2.48 19.24 -11.38
N GLY A 48 1.46 19.87 -10.80
CA GLY A 48 0.32 19.17 -10.20
C GLY A 48 -0.49 18.35 -11.21
N ALA A 49 -0.74 18.90 -12.41
CA ALA A 49 -1.47 18.18 -13.46
C ALA A 49 -0.71 16.95 -14.00
N GLU A 50 0.62 17.04 -14.12
CA GLU A 50 1.46 15.92 -14.54
C GLU A 50 1.48 14.82 -13.47
N TRP A 51 1.63 15.23 -12.21
CA TRP A 51 1.59 14.31 -11.07
C TRP A 51 0.22 13.59 -10.94
N LEU A 52 -0.90 14.29 -11.16
CA LEU A 52 -2.24 13.67 -11.15
C LEU A 52 -2.42 12.61 -12.25
N ILE A 53 -1.81 12.83 -13.42
CA ILE A 53 -1.82 11.84 -14.52
C ILE A 53 -1.02 10.61 -14.12
N GLU A 54 0.18 10.80 -13.56
CA GLU A 54 0.99 9.69 -13.05
C GLU A 54 0.27 8.90 -11.95
N LEU A 55 -0.32 9.61 -10.99
CA LEU A 55 -1.11 9.02 -9.93
C LEU A 55 -2.18 8.07 -10.48
N ARG A 56 -2.96 8.57 -11.45
CA ARG A 56 -4.02 7.77 -12.07
C ARG A 56 -3.48 6.49 -12.70
N PHE A 57 -2.42 6.58 -13.50
CA PHE A 57 -1.84 5.39 -14.13
C PHE A 57 -1.28 4.40 -13.09
N THR A 58 -0.60 4.89 -12.06
CA THR A 58 -0.11 4.05 -10.96
C THR A 58 -1.25 3.33 -10.25
N VAL A 59 -2.36 4.00 -9.95
CA VAL A 59 -3.52 3.38 -9.31
C VAL A 59 -4.17 2.34 -10.23
N GLU A 60 -4.35 2.64 -11.53
CA GLU A 60 -4.87 1.68 -12.51
C GLU A 60 -4.01 0.41 -12.58
N ASP A 61 -2.68 0.55 -12.55
CA ASP A 61 -1.75 -0.57 -12.57
C ASP A 61 -1.78 -1.40 -11.28
N LEU A 62 -1.86 -0.75 -10.11
CA LEU A 62 -1.97 -1.42 -8.82
C LEU A 62 -3.29 -2.19 -8.68
N VAL A 63 -4.41 -1.60 -9.09
CA VAL A 63 -5.73 -2.25 -9.11
C VAL A 63 -5.70 -3.47 -10.04
N ASN A 64 -5.19 -3.31 -11.26
CA ASN A 64 -5.03 -4.42 -12.19
C ASN A 64 -4.09 -5.51 -11.65
N GLY A 65 -3.03 -5.14 -10.94
CA GLY A 65 -2.13 -6.05 -10.25
C GLY A 65 -2.83 -6.90 -9.20
N ARG A 66 -3.64 -6.26 -8.35
CA ARG A 66 -4.45 -6.94 -7.32
C ARG A 66 -5.39 -7.96 -7.94
N ARG A 67 -6.16 -7.54 -8.95
CA ARG A 67 -7.12 -8.40 -9.65
C ARG A 67 -6.41 -9.63 -10.24
N ARG A 68 -5.27 -9.45 -10.92
CA ARG A 68 -4.48 -10.57 -11.46
C ARG A 68 -4.01 -11.54 -10.37
N CYS A 69 -3.61 -11.05 -9.20
CA CYS A 69 -3.26 -11.92 -8.08
C CYS A 69 -4.48 -12.71 -7.59
N GLN A 70 -5.63 -12.06 -7.43
CA GLN A 70 -6.86 -12.69 -6.94
C GLN A 70 -7.44 -13.74 -7.91
N GLU A 71 -7.27 -13.53 -9.22
CA GLU A 71 -7.67 -14.48 -10.28
C GLU A 71 -6.82 -15.76 -10.30
N MET A 72 -5.71 -15.82 -9.54
CA MET A 72 -4.88 -17.02 -9.45
C MET A 72 -5.60 -18.15 -8.70
N THR A 73 -5.65 -19.32 -9.33
CA THR A 73 -6.31 -20.52 -8.77
C THR A 73 -5.44 -21.28 -7.78
N ASN A 74 -4.12 -21.08 -7.80
CA ASN A 74 -3.20 -21.69 -6.86
C ASN A 74 -3.02 -20.78 -5.63
N ASP A 75 -3.49 -21.22 -4.47
CA ASP A 75 -3.48 -20.42 -3.24
C ASP A 75 -2.08 -19.94 -2.85
N ARG A 76 -1.04 -20.79 -2.97
CA ARG A 76 0.34 -20.39 -2.62
C ARG A 76 0.88 -19.31 -3.55
N LEU A 77 0.59 -19.41 -4.84
CA LEU A 77 1.00 -18.39 -5.82
C LEU A 77 0.20 -17.10 -5.62
N ARG A 78 -1.10 -17.21 -5.33
CA ARG A 78 -1.95 -16.07 -4.98
C ARG A 78 -1.40 -15.33 -3.77
N ASP A 79 -1.08 -16.04 -2.70
CA ASP A 79 -0.58 -15.43 -1.46
C ASP A 79 0.78 -14.74 -1.70
N ALA A 80 1.70 -15.39 -2.42
CA ALA A 80 2.99 -14.80 -2.79
C ALA A 80 2.83 -13.57 -3.70
N CYS A 81 1.86 -13.60 -4.62
CA CYS A 81 1.52 -12.47 -5.48
C CYS A 81 0.97 -11.31 -4.66
N MET A 82 0.05 -11.57 -3.71
CA MET A 82 -0.53 -10.54 -2.85
C MET A 82 0.51 -9.90 -1.92
N ILE A 83 1.51 -10.66 -1.44
CA ILE A 83 2.64 -10.09 -0.67
C ILE A 83 3.45 -9.13 -1.55
N THR A 84 3.81 -9.57 -2.76
CA THR A 84 4.55 -8.73 -3.72
C THR A 84 3.76 -7.47 -4.09
N TRP A 85 2.46 -7.63 -4.30
CA TRP A 85 1.56 -6.53 -4.62
C TRP A 85 1.50 -5.50 -3.48
N ARG A 86 1.39 -5.93 -2.21
CA ARG A 86 1.44 -5.01 -1.06
C ARG A 86 2.76 -4.25 -0.98
N ALA A 87 3.88 -4.91 -1.26
CA ALA A 87 5.18 -4.23 -1.33
C ALA A 87 5.22 -3.18 -2.45
N GLN A 88 4.62 -3.49 -3.61
CA GLN A 88 4.50 -2.52 -4.71
C GLN A 88 3.66 -1.29 -4.30
N VAL A 89 2.55 -1.48 -3.59
CA VAL A 89 1.73 -0.37 -3.05
C VAL A 89 2.58 0.55 -2.17
N LEU A 90 3.38 -0.01 -1.25
CA LEU A 90 4.26 0.78 -0.37
C LEU A 90 5.32 1.56 -1.15
N ILE A 91 5.93 0.93 -2.15
CA ILE A 91 6.95 1.57 -3.00
C ILE A 91 6.36 2.73 -3.78
N GLU A 92 5.20 2.53 -4.41
CA GLU A 92 4.54 3.57 -5.20
C GLU A 92 4.01 4.70 -4.31
N ALA A 93 3.46 4.39 -3.13
CA ALA A 93 3.05 5.41 -2.16
C ALA A 93 4.24 6.30 -1.77
N ALA A 94 5.39 5.68 -1.47
CA ALA A 94 6.60 6.40 -1.13
C ALA A 94 7.10 7.28 -2.30
N ARG A 95 7.13 6.73 -3.52
CA ARG A 95 7.52 7.46 -4.73
C ARG A 95 6.61 8.68 -4.96
N LEU A 96 5.29 8.46 -5.00
CA LEU A 96 4.31 9.50 -5.29
C LEU A 96 4.35 10.64 -4.26
N ALA A 97 4.50 10.31 -2.97
CA ALA A 97 4.67 11.33 -1.95
C ALA A 97 6.03 12.06 -2.04
N SER A 98 7.08 11.42 -2.57
CA SER A 98 8.38 12.08 -2.82
C SER A 98 8.19 13.17 -3.86
N ASP A 99 7.56 12.78 -4.96
CA ASP A 99 7.30 13.64 -6.10
C ASP A 99 6.37 14.79 -5.67
N LEU A 100 5.31 14.48 -4.90
CA LEU A 100 4.35 15.46 -4.37
C LEU A 100 5.02 16.50 -3.49
N ARG A 101 5.98 16.10 -2.64
CA ARG A 101 6.73 17.01 -1.77
C ARG A 101 7.53 18.04 -2.57
N THR A 102 8.00 17.69 -3.77
CA THR A 102 8.75 18.64 -4.62
C THR A 102 7.87 19.73 -5.21
N ILE A 103 6.55 19.51 -5.28
CA ILE A 103 5.57 20.43 -5.85
C ILE A 103 4.65 21.08 -4.80
N THR A 104 4.56 20.52 -3.60
CA THR A 104 3.73 21.01 -2.48
C THR A 104 4.57 21.29 -1.22
N ASN A 105 4.29 20.59 -0.11
CA ASN A 105 4.99 20.66 1.17
C ASN A 105 4.99 19.27 1.84
N ASP A 106 5.77 19.14 2.92
CA ASP A 106 5.95 17.85 3.61
C ASP A 106 4.67 17.33 4.30
N GLU A 107 3.81 18.23 4.80
CA GLU A 107 2.58 17.86 5.52
C GLU A 107 1.57 17.23 4.55
N ASP A 108 1.34 17.89 3.41
CA ASP A 108 0.47 17.40 2.34
C ASP A 108 0.96 16.07 1.77
N ALA A 109 2.28 15.95 1.53
CA ALA A 109 2.88 14.71 1.05
C ALA A 109 2.72 13.55 2.04
N GLN A 110 2.90 13.81 3.34
CA GLN A 110 2.75 12.81 4.39
C GLN A 110 1.28 12.40 4.58
N GLN A 111 0.36 13.35 4.51
CA GLN A 111 -1.07 13.08 4.59
C GLN A 111 -1.52 12.21 3.41
N PHE A 112 -1.16 12.61 2.18
CA PHE A 112 -1.47 11.83 0.99
C PHE A 112 -0.90 10.41 1.05
N TYR A 113 0.34 10.25 1.53
CA TYR A 113 0.94 8.91 1.72
C TYR A 113 0.06 8.01 2.60
N ASN A 114 -0.42 8.53 3.73
CA ASN A 114 -1.25 7.76 4.65
C ASN A 114 -2.62 7.43 4.04
N ASP A 115 -3.25 8.39 3.38
CA ASP A 115 -4.56 8.21 2.75
C ASP A 115 -4.50 7.23 1.59
N PHE A 116 -3.44 7.31 0.77
CA PHE A 116 -3.18 6.36 -0.32
C PHE A 116 -3.08 4.93 0.21
N LEU A 117 -2.27 4.70 1.25
CA LEU A 117 -2.15 3.37 1.86
C LEU A 117 -3.48 2.87 2.44
N ALA A 118 -4.24 3.75 3.09
CA ALA A 118 -5.56 3.44 3.63
C ALA A 118 -6.55 3.02 2.53
N CYS A 119 -6.56 3.72 1.38
CA CYS A 119 -7.40 3.34 0.23
C CYS A 119 -7.12 1.92 -0.28
N PHE A 120 -5.86 1.46 -0.19
CA PHE A 120 -5.47 0.10 -0.56
C PHE A 120 -5.63 -0.92 0.57
N GLY A 121 -5.98 -0.50 1.79
CA GLY A 121 -6.02 -1.35 2.97
C GLY A 121 -4.65 -1.90 3.35
N VAL A 122 -3.59 -1.11 3.12
CA VAL A 122 -2.21 -1.42 3.49
C VAL A 122 -1.86 -0.58 4.70
N GLU A 123 -1.39 -1.21 5.78
CA GLU A 123 -0.86 -0.50 6.93
C GLU A 123 0.65 -0.32 6.76
N PRO A 124 1.21 0.88 7.02
CA PRO A 124 2.65 1.05 7.13
C PRO A 124 3.18 0.20 8.29
N SER A 125 4.35 -0.43 8.12
CA SER A 125 4.95 -1.20 9.21
C SER A 125 5.30 -0.26 10.37
N PRO A 126 5.06 -0.63 11.63
CA PRO A 126 5.47 0.19 12.78
C PRO A 126 7.01 0.38 12.87
N ASP A 127 7.77 -0.46 12.17
CA ASP A 127 9.23 -0.37 12.05
C ASP A 127 9.68 0.45 10.83
N ASP A 128 8.77 0.83 9.92
CA ASP A 128 9.11 1.70 8.81
C ASP A 128 9.32 3.12 9.36
N PRO A 129 10.42 3.81 8.99
CA PRO A 129 10.54 5.23 9.31
C PRO A 129 9.32 5.96 8.71
N PRO A 130 8.78 6.99 9.38
CA PRO A 130 7.73 7.82 8.79
C PRO A 130 8.31 8.42 7.52
N TYR A 131 7.89 7.85 6.38
CA TYR A 131 8.35 8.16 5.04
C TYR A 131 9.88 7.98 4.82
N PRO A 132 10.35 7.30 3.75
CA PRO A 132 11.78 7.17 3.51
C PRO A 132 12.41 8.54 3.21
N PRO A 133 13.53 8.91 3.87
CA PRO A 133 14.20 10.17 3.59
C PRO A 133 14.67 10.21 2.13
N VAL A 134 14.47 11.33 1.46
CA VAL A 134 15.00 11.55 0.12
C VAL A 134 16.52 11.77 0.23
N GLU A 135 17.28 10.91 -0.43
CA GLU A 135 18.74 11.04 -0.60
C GLU A 135 19.11 12.14 -1.61
#